data_AF-A0A1V9XSI8-F1
#
_entry.id   AF-A0A1V9XSI8-F1
#
_cell.length_a   1.000
_cell.length_b   1.000
_cell.length_c   1.000
_cell.angle_alpha   90.00
_cell.angle_beta   90.00
_cell.angle_gamma   90.00
#
_symmetry.space_group_name_H-M   'P 1'
#
loop_
_entity.id
_entity.type
_entity.pdbx_description
1 polymer ?
#
loop_
_entity_poly.entity_id
_entity_poly.type
_entity_poly.pdbx_seq_one_letter_code
_entity_poly.pdbx_strand_id
1 'polypeptide(L)'
;MECPELTLFVALTLGITLAIANSQGGIQSNPDHFCNRLDIATAERASKVVVSAKVDRVLDENSVQVAIRRVLKGGGDLAGSIMIVKGLHAECDLLRTGDVRYFLLNSVRPGVMVSVRPPLTITLDHIDRLNAAVSGQSPPRRPPLRDLPCETKYCPNNQECHEHQGQASCRCPDSCPYEANSRPVCGSNNSTFISHCRLRVDSCRRSQRVWVRWAGSCDAPVDRHVHPFEMQLTSY
;
A
#
# COMPACT_ATOMS: atom_id res chain seq x y z
N MET A 1 -37.29 23.15 -41.84
CA MET A 1 -37.69 21.75 -41.53
C MET A 1 -37.14 21.37 -40.16
N GLU A 2 -37.45 22.05 -39.06
CA GLU A 2 -38.76 22.38 -38.46
C GLU A 2 -39.64 21.15 -38.26
N CYS A 3 -39.74 20.72 -37.01
CA CYS A 3 -40.83 19.91 -36.50
C CYS A 3 -41.82 20.83 -35.75
N PRO A 4 -43.13 20.58 -35.86
CA PRO A 4 -44.17 21.60 -35.72
C PRO A 4 -44.65 21.82 -34.29
N GLU A 5 -45.16 23.03 -34.03
CA GLU A 5 -46.04 23.34 -32.91
C GLU A 5 -47.38 22.60 -33.01
N LEU A 6 -47.94 22.21 -31.86
CA LEU A 6 -49.38 22.26 -31.66
C LEU A 6 -49.69 22.91 -30.30
N THR A 7 -50.67 23.79 -30.37
CA THR A 7 -51.01 24.92 -29.52
C THR A 7 -51.85 24.59 -28.28
N LEU A 8 -51.54 25.31 -27.20
CA LEU A 8 -52.43 26.16 -26.39
C LEU A 8 -53.58 25.51 -25.57
N PHE A 9 -53.46 25.60 -24.24
CA PHE A 9 -54.59 25.90 -23.35
C PHE A 9 -54.18 27.00 -22.36
N VAL A 10 -54.98 28.07 -22.36
CA VAL A 10 -54.87 29.24 -21.48
C VAL A 10 -55.56 28.93 -20.15
N ALA A 11 -54.89 29.19 -19.02
CA ALA A 11 -55.55 29.47 -17.75
C ALA A 11 -54.68 30.40 -16.90
N LEU A 12 -55.14 31.65 -16.78
CA LEU A 12 -54.67 32.66 -15.83
C LEU A 12 -55.04 32.26 -14.39
N THR A 13 -54.06 32.09 -13.51
CA THR A 13 -54.22 32.37 -12.06
C THR A 13 -52.87 32.69 -11.39
N LEU A 14 -52.82 33.91 -10.85
CA LEU A 14 -52.21 34.37 -9.58
C LEU A 14 -50.77 33.96 -9.23
N GLY A 15 -49.94 34.99 -9.05
CA GLY A 15 -48.53 34.94 -8.76
C GLY A 15 -48.12 34.10 -7.56
N ILE A 16 -47.11 33.27 -7.80
CA ILE A 16 -46.08 32.89 -6.85
C ILE A 16 -44.77 32.84 -7.66
N THR A 17 -43.84 33.74 -7.34
CA THR A 17 -42.45 33.70 -7.84
C THR A 17 -41.77 32.46 -7.27
N LEU A 18 -41.82 31.34 -8.00
CA LEU A 18 -40.96 30.20 -7.75
C LEU A 18 -39.56 30.53 -8.24
N ALA A 19 -38.65 30.73 -7.28
CA ALA A 19 -37.23 30.82 -7.52
C ALA A 19 -36.77 29.56 -8.27
N ILE A 20 -36.33 29.74 -9.52
CA ILE A 20 -35.60 28.70 -10.25
C ILE A 20 -34.23 28.63 -9.57
N ALA A 21 -34.09 27.71 -8.62
CA ALA A 21 -32.79 27.31 -8.11
C ALA A 21 -32.05 26.62 -9.27
N ASN A 22 -31.22 27.39 -9.97
CA ASN A 22 -30.22 26.87 -10.89
C ASN A 22 -29.21 26.05 -10.07
N SER A 23 -29.53 24.80 -9.82
CA SER A 23 -28.58 23.80 -9.35
C SER A 23 -27.65 23.46 -10.53
N GLN A 24 -26.70 24.34 -10.82
CA GLN A 24 -25.45 23.93 -11.44
C GLN A 24 -24.67 23.10 -10.40
N GLY A 25 -25.15 21.88 -10.17
CA GLY A 25 -24.40 20.84 -9.48
C GLY A 25 -23.35 20.33 -10.45
N GLY A 26 -22.25 21.08 -10.58
CA GLY A 26 -21.03 20.55 -11.18
C GLY A 26 -20.60 19.34 -10.37
N ILE A 27 -20.80 18.14 -10.93
CA ILE A 27 -20.26 16.92 -10.36
C ILE A 27 -18.75 17.03 -10.52
N GLN A 28 -18.06 17.51 -9.49
CA GLN A 28 -16.63 17.28 -9.32
C GLN A 28 -16.44 15.79 -9.06
N SER A 29 -16.51 14.99 -10.12
CA SER A 29 -16.12 13.59 -10.03
C SER A 29 -14.60 13.56 -9.87
N ASN A 30 -14.15 13.21 -8.68
CA ASN A 30 -12.77 12.82 -8.43
C ASN A 30 -12.34 11.80 -9.52
N PRO A 31 -11.24 12.00 -10.27
CA PRO A 31 -10.83 11.11 -11.37
C PRO A 31 -10.66 9.64 -10.93
N ASP A 32 -10.34 9.38 -9.67
CA ASP A 32 -10.31 8.03 -9.09
C ASP A 32 -11.65 7.28 -9.15
N HIS A 33 -12.77 8.02 -9.19
CA HIS A 33 -14.13 7.46 -9.21
C HIS A 33 -14.53 6.92 -10.59
N PHE A 34 -13.85 7.35 -11.66
CA PHE A 34 -14.10 6.82 -13.00
C PHE A 34 -13.47 5.43 -13.19
N CYS A 35 -12.23 5.26 -12.74
CA CYS A 35 -11.45 4.02 -12.94
C CYS A 35 -11.89 2.86 -12.02
N ASN A 36 -12.41 3.15 -10.83
CA ASN A 36 -12.82 2.13 -9.85
C ASN A 36 -14.33 1.89 -9.78
N ARG A 37 -15.05 2.18 -10.86
CA ARG A 37 -16.52 2.14 -10.87
C ARG A 37 -17.11 0.73 -10.65
N LEU A 38 -16.33 -0.33 -10.88
CA LEU A 38 -16.75 -1.72 -10.68
C LEU A 38 -15.89 -2.40 -9.61
N ASP A 39 -16.50 -2.93 -8.56
CA ASP A 39 -15.79 -3.68 -7.53
C ASP A 39 -15.23 -5.01 -8.10
N ILE A 40 -14.23 -5.59 -7.42
CA ILE A 40 -13.54 -6.78 -7.93
C ILE A 40 -14.49 -7.97 -8.05
N ALA A 41 -15.42 -8.13 -7.11
CA ALA A 41 -16.35 -9.26 -7.14
C ALA A 41 -17.38 -9.11 -8.26
N THR A 42 -17.92 -7.91 -8.51
CA THR A 42 -18.85 -7.69 -9.63
C THR A 42 -18.15 -7.81 -10.97
N ALA A 43 -16.92 -7.29 -11.09
CA ALA A 43 -16.12 -7.46 -12.30
C ALA A 43 -15.77 -8.93 -12.56
N GLU A 44 -15.44 -9.69 -11.52
CA GLU A 44 -15.18 -11.13 -11.60
C GLU A 44 -16.43 -11.87 -12.10
N ARG A 45 -17.61 -11.58 -11.55
CA ARG A 45 -18.88 -12.16 -12.00
C ARG A 45 -19.19 -11.86 -13.47
N ALA A 46 -18.89 -10.63 -13.91
CA ALA A 46 -19.07 -10.20 -15.29
C ALA A 46 -18.00 -10.73 -16.26
N SER A 47 -16.92 -11.32 -15.74
CA SER A 47 -15.80 -11.83 -16.53
C SER A 47 -15.87 -13.35 -16.69
N LYS A 48 -15.70 -13.81 -17.93
CA LYS A 48 -15.59 -15.24 -18.24
C LYS A 48 -14.20 -15.80 -17.96
N VAL A 49 -13.17 -14.96 -18.06
CA VAL A 49 -11.77 -15.34 -17.90
C VAL A 49 -11.09 -14.37 -16.92
N VAL A 50 -10.33 -14.91 -15.97
CA VAL A 50 -9.50 -14.12 -15.06
C VAL A 50 -8.09 -14.69 -15.10
N VAL A 51 -7.11 -13.84 -15.38
CA VAL A 51 -5.71 -14.26 -15.60
C VAL A 51 -4.73 -13.29 -14.94
N SER A 52 -3.55 -13.81 -14.56
CA SER A 52 -2.37 -12.97 -14.41
C SER A 52 -1.60 -12.97 -15.73
N ALA A 53 -1.29 -11.80 -16.27
CA ALA A 53 -0.58 -11.69 -17.54
C ALA A 53 0.53 -10.63 -17.47
N LYS A 54 1.62 -10.88 -18.20
CA LYS A 54 2.72 -9.92 -18.41
C LYS A 54 2.44 -9.13 -19.68
N VAL A 55 2.53 -7.81 -19.63
CA VAL A 55 2.49 -6.95 -20.81
C VAL A 55 3.76 -7.21 -21.61
N ASP A 56 3.58 -7.78 -22.81
CA ASP A 56 4.65 -8.05 -23.76
C ASP A 56 5.01 -6.78 -24.54
N ARG A 57 3.98 -6.03 -24.97
CA ARG A 57 4.11 -4.68 -25.56
C ARG A 57 2.78 -3.93 -25.50
N VAL A 58 2.88 -2.60 -25.44
CA VAL A 58 1.74 -1.69 -25.61
C VAL A 58 1.52 -1.48 -27.11
N LEU A 59 0.28 -1.65 -27.58
CA LEU A 59 -0.06 -1.51 -29.01
C LEU A 59 -0.57 -0.10 -29.30
N ASP A 60 -1.49 0.39 -28.49
CA ASP A 60 -2.07 1.74 -28.53
C ASP A 60 -2.57 2.13 -27.12
N GLU A 61 -3.21 3.29 -26.98
CA GLU A 61 -3.71 3.81 -25.70
C GLU A 61 -4.78 2.93 -25.04
N ASN A 62 -5.46 2.08 -25.81
CA ASN A 62 -6.60 1.27 -25.36
C ASN A 62 -6.38 -0.24 -25.53
N SER A 63 -5.18 -0.65 -25.99
CA SER A 63 -4.89 -2.06 -26.24
C SER A 63 -3.42 -2.45 -26.04
N VAL A 64 -3.23 -3.68 -25.54
CA VAL A 64 -1.92 -4.24 -25.22
C VAL A 64 -1.84 -5.70 -25.63
N GLN A 65 -0.64 -6.16 -25.95
CA GLN A 65 -0.34 -7.57 -26.12
C GLN A 65 0.19 -8.13 -24.81
N VAL A 66 -0.36 -9.24 -24.33
CA VAL A 66 -0.01 -9.84 -23.05
C VAL A 66 0.33 -11.32 -23.22
N ALA A 67 1.30 -11.79 -22.42
CA ALA A 67 1.59 -13.20 -22.24
C ALA A 67 0.90 -13.69 -20.96
N ILE A 68 -0.01 -14.65 -21.09
CA ILE A 68 -0.75 -15.21 -19.95
C ILE A 68 0.18 -16.08 -19.13
N ARG A 69 0.30 -15.78 -17.83
CA ARG A 69 1.12 -16.56 -16.89
C ARG A 69 0.33 -17.62 -16.15
N ARG A 70 -0.82 -17.23 -15.59
CA ARG A 70 -1.69 -18.11 -14.79
C ARG A 70 -3.13 -17.78 -15.08
N VAL A 71 -3.96 -18.81 -15.09
CA VAL A 71 -5.41 -18.70 -15.25
C VAL A 71 -6.04 -18.96 -13.89
N LEU A 72 -6.83 -18.00 -13.42
CA LEU A 72 -7.53 -18.05 -12.14
C LEU A 72 -8.99 -18.49 -12.32
N LYS A 73 -9.62 -18.11 -13.43
CA LYS A 73 -10.99 -18.50 -13.80
C LYS A 73 -11.12 -18.66 -15.31
N GLY A 74 -11.89 -19.67 -15.73
CA GLY A 74 -12.17 -19.97 -17.14
C GLY A 74 -10.94 -20.42 -17.92
N GLY A 75 -11.03 -20.52 -19.25
CA GLY A 75 -9.87 -20.48 -20.15
C GLY A 75 -8.72 -21.48 -19.89
N GLY A 76 -9.02 -22.74 -19.58
CA GLY A 76 -8.06 -23.75 -19.10
C GLY A 76 -6.76 -23.91 -19.90
N ASP A 77 -6.78 -23.67 -21.22
CA ASP A 77 -5.62 -23.86 -22.10
C ASP A 77 -4.90 -22.55 -22.49
N LEU A 78 -5.27 -21.43 -21.87
CA LEU A 78 -4.70 -20.12 -22.23
C LEU A 78 -3.33 -19.85 -21.60
N ALA A 79 -2.88 -20.68 -20.66
CA ALA A 79 -1.59 -20.49 -19.99
C ALA A 79 -0.43 -20.58 -20.99
N GLY A 80 0.49 -19.60 -20.96
CA GLY A 80 1.59 -19.49 -21.91
C GLY A 80 1.21 -18.90 -23.27
N SER A 81 -0.09 -18.68 -23.54
CA SER A 81 -0.54 -18.06 -24.79
C SER A 81 -0.37 -16.54 -24.76
N ILE A 82 -0.17 -15.97 -25.95
CA ILE A 82 -0.15 -14.52 -26.17
C ILE A 82 -1.54 -14.08 -26.64
N MET A 83 -2.07 -13.02 -26.04
CA MET A 83 -3.38 -12.47 -26.34
C MET A 83 -3.32 -10.97 -26.52
N ILE A 84 -4.23 -10.42 -27.34
CA ILE A 84 -4.46 -8.98 -27.41
C ILE A 84 -5.61 -8.63 -26.47
N VAL A 85 -5.36 -7.72 -25.54
CA VAL A 85 -6.36 -7.18 -24.62
C VAL A 85 -6.75 -5.79 -25.09
N LYS A 86 -8.05 -5.54 -25.23
CA LYS A 86 -8.66 -4.26 -25.62
C LYS A 86 -9.55 -3.71 -24.51
N GLY A 87 -10.02 -2.48 -24.67
CA GLY A 87 -10.96 -1.83 -23.73
C GLY A 87 -10.25 -1.26 -22.50
N LEU A 88 -8.96 -0.98 -22.62
CA LEU A 88 -8.18 -0.27 -21.62
C LEU A 88 -8.38 1.24 -21.78
N HIS A 89 -8.12 1.99 -20.73
CA HIS A 89 -8.19 3.46 -20.72
C HIS A 89 -6.87 4.01 -20.20
N ALA A 90 -6.14 4.79 -21.01
CA ALA A 90 -4.82 5.31 -20.65
C ALA A 90 -4.78 6.09 -19.32
N GLU A 91 -5.88 6.74 -18.93
CA GLU A 91 -6.01 7.46 -17.66
C GLU A 91 -6.04 6.53 -16.43
N CYS A 92 -6.53 5.31 -16.59
CA CYS A 92 -6.67 4.30 -15.53
C CYS A 92 -5.56 3.24 -15.57
N ASP A 93 -5.10 2.94 -16.78
CA ASP A 93 -4.32 1.76 -17.13
C ASP A 93 -2.93 2.16 -17.60
N LEU A 94 -2.15 2.79 -16.71
CA LEU A 94 -0.74 3.10 -16.95
C LEU A 94 0.10 1.82 -17.01
N LEU A 95 0.00 1.11 -18.14
CA LEU A 95 0.68 -0.14 -18.42
C LEU A 95 1.97 0.11 -19.19
N ARG A 96 3.05 -0.56 -18.79
CA ARG A 96 4.31 -0.59 -19.51
C ARG A 96 4.67 -2.01 -19.91
N THR A 97 5.49 -2.13 -20.95
CA THR A 97 6.15 -3.39 -21.28
C THR A 97 6.86 -3.95 -20.05
N GLY A 98 6.59 -5.22 -19.73
CA GLY A 98 7.12 -5.87 -18.54
C GLY A 98 6.16 -5.95 -17.36
N ASP A 99 5.17 -5.05 -17.28
CA ASP A 99 4.21 -5.01 -16.17
C ASP A 99 3.46 -6.33 -16.05
N VAL A 100 3.22 -6.79 -14.83
CA VAL A 100 2.37 -7.95 -14.55
C VAL A 100 1.16 -7.47 -13.78
N ARG A 101 -0.04 -7.79 -14.28
CA ARG A 101 -1.33 -7.38 -13.71
C ARG A 101 -2.32 -8.55 -13.74
N TYR A 102 -3.38 -8.43 -12.96
CA TYR A 102 -4.54 -9.30 -13.12
C TYR A 102 -5.53 -8.66 -14.10
N PHE A 103 -5.91 -9.44 -15.12
CA PHE A 103 -6.86 -9.04 -16.13
C PHE A 103 -8.15 -9.83 -15.95
N LEU A 104 -9.27 -9.09 -15.96
CA LEU A 104 -10.62 -9.62 -15.88
C LEU A 104 -11.25 -9.43 -17.26
N LEU A 105 -11.42 -10.54 -17.98
CA LEU A 105 -11.53 -10.55 -19.43
C LEU A 105 -12.80 -11.27 -19.91
N ASN A 106 -13.33 -10.78 -21.03
CA ASN A 106 -14.30 -11.48 -21.84
C ASN A 106 -13.71 -11.77 -23.22
N SER A 107 -13.85 -13.01 -23.68
CA SER A 107 -13.45 -13.41 -25.03
C SER A 107 -14.40 -12.81 -26.05
N VAL A 108 -13.86 -12.11 -27.04
CA VAL A 108 -14.63 -11.60 -28.19
C VAL A 108 -14.48 -12.56 -29.37
N ARG A 109 -13.23 -12.90 -29.70
CA ARG A 109 -12.85 -13.82 -30.78
C ARG A 109 -11.50 -14.45 -30.45
N PRO A 110 -11.09 -15.54 -31.10
CA PRO A 110 -9.80 -16.17 -30.84
C PRO A 110 -8.64 -15.17 -30.89
N GLY A 111 -7.79 -15.16 -29.86
CA GLY A 111 -6.64 -14.24 -29.76
C GLY A 111 -6.95 -12.82 -29.29
N VAL A 112 -8.22 -12.43 -29.15
CA VAL A 112 -8.61 -11.07 -28.73
C VAL A 112 -9.62 -11.10 -27.59
N MET A 113 -9.26 -10.43 -26.50
CA MET A 113 -10.06 -10.31 -25.29
C MET A 113 -10.33 -8.84 -24.97
N VAL A 114 -11.41 -8.58 -24.24
CA VAL A 114 -11.78 -7.24 -23.78
C VAL A 114 -11.76 -7.21 -22.26
N SER A 115 -11.11 -6.19 -21.70
CA SER A 115 -11.07 -5.97 -20.26
C SER A 115 -12.41 -5.45 -19.76
N VAL A 116 -12.90 -6.04 -18.67
CA VAL A 116 -14.15 -5.63 -18.01
C VAL A 116 -13.90 -4.46 -17.05
N ARG A 117 -12.66 -4.30 -16.58
CA ARG A 117 -12.21 -3.24 -15.69
C ARG A 117 -10.74 -2.91 -15.96
N PRO A 118 -10.24 -1.77 -15.43
CA PRO A 118 -8.81 -1.53 -15.30
C PRO A 118 -8.04 -2.72 -14.69
N PRO A 119 -6.92 -3.17 -15.30
CA PRO A 119 -6.14 -4.29 -14.79
C PRO A 119 -5.61 -4.03 -13.38
N LEU A 120 -5.82 -5.00 -12.49
CA LEU A 120 -5.45 -4.85 -11.09
C LEU A 120 -3.92 -4.97 -10.91
N THR A 121 -3.36 -4.08 -10.10
CA THR A 121 -2.00 -4.22 -9.58
C THR A 121 -1.86 -5.48 -8.72
N ILE A 122 -0.65 -6.01 -8.63
CA ILE A 122 -0.34 -7.13 -7.73
C ILE A 122 -0.07 -6.56 -6.33
N THR A 123 -1.13 -6.49 -5.52
CA THR A 123 -1.07 -6.14 -4.09
C THR A 123 -1.72 -7.26 -3.29
N LEU A 124 -1.39 -7.35 -1.99
CA LEU A 124 -2.02 -8.35 -1.11
C LEU A 124 -3.54 -8.18 -1.05
N ASP A 125 -4.05 -6.94 -0.98
CA ASP A 125 -5.48 -6.67 -0.97
C ASP A 125 -6.18 -7.13 -2.26
N HIS A 126 -5.59 -6.87 -3.43
CA HIS A 126 -6.14 -7.35 -4.70
C HIS A 126 -6.08 -8.88 -4.82
N ILE A 127 -5.00 -9.51 -4.36
CA ILE A 127 -4.88 -10.98 -4.34
C ILE A 127 -5.97 -11.59 -3.47
N ASP A 128 -6.14 -11.09 -2.25
CA ASP A 128 -7.13 -11.59 -1.29
C ASP A 128 -8.55 -11.42 -1.83
N ARG A 129 -8.89 -10.25 -2.37
CA ARG A 129 -10.21 -9.97 -2.95
C ARG A 129 -10.49 -10.76 -4.22
N LEU A 130 -9.50 -10.91 -5.10
CA LEU A 130 -9.66 -11.64 -6.35
C LEU A 130 -9.79 -13.14 -6.10
N ASN A 131 -8.95 -13.71 -5.23
CA ASN A 131 -9.04 -15.12 -4.84
C ASN A 131 -10.38 -15.43 -4.17
N ALA A 132 -10.85 -14.54 -3.29
CA ALA A 132 -12.16 -14.68 -2.68
C ALA A 132 -13.27 -14.64 -3.73
N ALA A 133 -13.25 -13.66 -4.63
CA ALA A 133 -14.23 -13.52 -5.71
C ALA A 133 -14.28 -14.76 -6.62
N VAL A 134 -13.12 -15.22 -7.10
CA VAL A 134 -12.99 -16.42 -7.95
C VAL A 134 -13.47 -17.68 -7.22
N SER A 135 -13.25 -17.77 -5.91
CA SER A 135 -13.66 -18.93 -5.09
C SER A 135 -15.09 -18.84 -4.57
N GLY A 136 -15.84 -17.77 -4.89
CA GLY A 136 -17.17 -17.53 -4.34
C GLY A 136 -17.20 -17.29 -2.82
N GLN A 137 -16.07 -16.90 -2.23
CA GLN A 137 -15.91 -16.62 -0.81
C GLN A 137 -16.00 -15.11 -0.53
N SER A 138 -16.28 -14.74 0.72
CA SER A 138 -16.15 -13.35 1.15
C SER A 138 -14.65 -13.00 1.29
N PRO A 139 -14.24 -11.75 0.95
CA PRO A 139 -12.86 -11.31 1.18
C PRO A 139 -12.49 -11.48 2.65
N PRO A 140 -11.28 -11.97 2.96
CA PRO A 140 -10.85 -12.10 4.34
C PRO A 140 -10.88 -10.74 5.01
N ARG A 141 -11.65 -10.61 6.10
CA ARG A 141 -11.54 -9.44 6.97
C ARG A 141 -10.25 -9.60 7.76
N ARG A 142 -9.18 -8.92 7.35
CA ARG A 142 -8.00 -8.80 8.20
C ARG A 142 -8.45 -8.01 9.43
N PRO A 143 -8.47 -8.61 10.64
CA PRO A 143 -8.76 -7.84 11.84
C PRO A 143 -7.73 -6.70 11.94
N PRO A 144 -8.12 -5.51 12.43
CA PRO A 144 -7.14 -4.49 12.70
C PRO A 144 -6.08 -5.10 13.62
N LEU A 145 -4.82 -5.03 13.20
CA LEU A 145 -3.72 -5.38 14.09
C LEU A 145 -3.82 -4.44 15.28
N ARG A 146 -4.00 -5.00 16.47
CA ARG A 146 -4.05 -4.19 17.69
C ARG A 146 -2.61 -3.89 18.04
N ASP A 147 -2.25 -2.61 17.99
CA ASP A 147 -0.93 -2.17 18.44
C ASP A 147 -0.71 -2.64 19.88
N LEU A 148 0.40 -3.33 20.12
CA LEU A 148 0.78 -3.73 21.46
C LEU A 148 1.20 -2.48 22.26
N PRO A 149 1.01 -2.47 23.59
CA PRO A 149 1.34 -1.32 24.43
C PRO A 149 2.77 -0.78 24.22
N CYS A 150 3.76 -1.64 23.99
CA CYS A 150 5.14 -1.23 23.74
C CYS A 150 5.47 -0.93 22.28
N GLU A 151 4.59 -1.26 21.32
CA GLU A 151 4.75 -0.87 19.91
C GLU A 151 4.53 0.63 19.71
N THR A 152 3.64 1.23 20.50
CA THR A 152 3.27 2.66 20.39
C THR A 152 3.91 3.55 21.47
N LYS A 153 4.44 2.97 22.55
CA LYS A 153 5.01 3.74 23.66
C LYS A 153 6.46 4.12 23.39
N TYR A 154 6.70 5.42 23.25
CA TYR A 154 8.05 5.99 23.23
C TYR A 154 8.65 6.08 24.64
N CYS A 155 9.81 5.46 24.86
CA CYS A 155 10.57 5.51 26.11
C CYS A 155 11.83 6.40 25.97
N PRO A 156 11.91 7.56 26.64
CA PRO A 156 13.06 8.47 26.54
C PRO A 156 14.29 7.95 27.31
N ASN A 157 15.43 8.64 27.16
CA ASN A 157 16.64 8.43 27.97
C ASN A 157 17.16 6.98 28.01
N ASN A 158 17.04 6.23 26.90
CA ASN A 158 17.44 4.82 26.81
C ASN A 158 16.70 3.86 27.76
N GLN A 159 15.50 4.24 28.21
CA GLN A 159 14.59 3.32 28.90
C GLN A 159 14.16 2.16 27.99
N GLU A 160 13.84 1.03 28.62
CA GLU A 160 13.23 -0.14 27.98
C GLU A 160 11.74 -0.16 28.27
N CYS A 161 10.97 -0.50 27.24
CA CYS A 161 9.54 -0.67 27.38
C CYS A 161 9.24 -2.10 27.84
N HIS A 162 8.54 -2.22 28.97
CA HIS A 162 8.07 -3.49 29.51
C HIS A 162 6.54 -3.48 29.57
N GLU A 163 5.94 -4.56 29.07
CA GLU A 163 4.50 -4.78 29.17
C GLU A 163 4.17 -5.56 30.44
N HIS A 164 3.22 -5.05 31.23
CA HIS A 164 2.70 -5.73 32.39
C HIS A 164 1.18 -5.51 32.46
N GLN A 165 0.41 -6.60 32.48
CA GLN A 165 -1.07 -6.56 32.53
C GLN A 165 -1.71 -5.68 31.44
N GLY A 166 -1.16 -5.70 30.22
CA GLY A 166 -1.67 -4.90 29.10
C GLY A 166 -1.34 -3.41 29.17
N GLN A 167 -0.47 -2.99 30.10
CA GLN A 167 0.05 -1.63 30.18
C GLN A 167 1.55 -1.62 29.89
N ALA A 168 1.98 -0.68 29.06
CA ALA A 168 3.39 -0.44 28.83
C ALA A 168 3.97 0.49 29.91
N SER A 169 5.15 0.15 30.42
CA SER A 169 5.91 0.94 31.38
C SER A 169 7.35 1.10 30.90
N CYS A 170 7.90 2.31 31.00
CA CYS A 170 9.30 2.57 30.67
C CYS A 170 10.14 2.42 31.93
N ARG A 171 11.19 1.59 31.88
CA ARG A 171 12.09 1.34 33.01
C ARG A 171 13.54 1.42 32.56
N CYS A 172 14.44 1.75 33.47
CA CYS A 172 15.86 1.67 33.16
C CYS A 172 16.30 0.21 33.12
N PRO A 173 17.22 -0.17 32.23
CA PRO A 173 17.81 -1.50 32.31
C PRO A 173 18.50 -1.67 33.67
N ASP A 174 18.18 -2.76 34.37
CA ASP A 174 18.67 -3.00 35.74
C ASP A 174 20.17 -3.29 35.78
N SER A 175 20.64 -4.06 34.79
CA SER A 175 22.05 -4.46 34.66
C SER A 175 22.41 -4.69 33.20
N CYS A 176 23.72 -4.77 32.95
CA CYS A 176 24.24 -5.23 31.68
C CYS A 176 24.68 -6.69 31.84
N PRO A 177 24.39 -7.56 30.87
CA PRO A 177 25.00 -8.89 30.84
C PRO A 177 26.52 -8.76 30.84
N TYR A 178 27.22 -9.80 31.31
CA TYR A 178 28.68 -9.81 31.26
C TYR A 178 29.14 -9.86 29.81
N GLU A 179 29.61 -8.73 29.29
CA GLU A 179 30.15 -8.61 27.95
C GLU A 179 31.67 -8.88 27.99
N ALA A 180 32.07 -10.14 27.78
CA ALA A 180 33.50 -10.54 27.78
C ALA A 180 34.37 -9.72 26.80
N ASN A 181 33.76 -9.17 25.74
CA ASN A 181 34.39 -8.32 24.73
C ASN A 181 33.71 -6.94 24.64
N SER A 182 33.52 -6.27 25.79
CA SER A 182 32.93 -4.93 25.83
C SER A 182 33.75 -3.95 24.98
N ARG A 183 33.11 -3.33 23.97
CA ARG A 183 33.75 -2.31 23.13
C ARG A 183 33.38 -0.92 23.66
N PRO A 184 34.36 -0.04 23.94
CA PRO A 184 34.07 1.30 24.43
C PRO A 184 33.33 2.12 23.37
N VAL A 185 32.52 3.07 23.81
CA VAL A 185 31.77 4.00 22.96
C VAL A 185 31.88 5.43 23.49
N CYS A 186 31.90 6.41 22.59
CA CYS A 186 31.82 7.81 22.96
C CYS A 186 30.36 8.27 22.93
N GLY A 187 29.86 8.79 24.04
CA GLY A 187 28.51 9.35 24.13
C GLY A 187 28.40 10.76 23.54
N SER A 188 27.18 11.16 23.19
CA SER A 188 26.86 12.51 22.72
C SER A 188 27.17 13.61 23.75
N ASN A 189 27.34 13.24 25.03
CA ASN A 189 27.79 14.09 26.13
C ASN A 189 29.32 14.14 26.31
N ASN A 190 30.09 13.68 25.31
CA ASN A 190 31.56 13.67 25.33
C ASN A 190 32.16 12.80 26.45
N SER A 191 31.39 11.84 26.98
CA SER A 191 31.86 10.86 27.97
C SER A 191 32.09 9.51 27.31
N THR A 192 33.19 8.84 27.67
CA THR A 192 33.48 7.47 27.22
C THR A 192 32.77 6.46 28.13
N PHE A 193 32.07 5.51 27.53
CA PHE A 193 31.43 4.39 28.23
C PHE A 193 32.11 3.08 27.84
N ILE A 194 32.27 2.16 28.79
CA ILE A 194 32.92 0.87 28.56
C ILE A 194 32.14 -0.05 27.59
N SER A 195 30.82 0.15 27.47
CA SER A 195 29.99 -0.49 26.45
C SER A 195 28.74 0.33 26.12
N HIS A 196 28.08 -0.02 25.00
CA HIS A 196 26.78 0.55 24.65
C HIS A 196 25.72 0.29 25.72
N CYS A 197 25.70 -0.90 26.33
CA CYS A 197 24.77 -1.18 27.43
C CYS A 197 25.02 -0.25 28.63
N ARG A 198 26.28 -0.02 29.01
CA ARG A 198 26.61 0.88 30.13
C ARG A 198 26.22 2.32 29.85
N LEU A 199 26.36 2.78 28.60
CA LEU A 199 25.81 4.06 28.17
C LEU A 199 24.29 4.12 28.39
N ARG A 200 23.53 3.11 27.95
CA ARG A 200 22.07 3.07 28.12
C ARG A 200 21.65 3.12 29.59
N VAL A 201 22.30 2.32 30.45
CA VAL A 201 22.02 2.29 31.90
C VAL A 201 22.32 3.64 32.55
N ASP A 202 23.49 4.22 32.32
CA ASP A 202 23.89 5.49 32.93
C ASP A 202 23.03 6.67 32.42
N SER A 203 22.81 6.73 31.11
CA SER A 203 21.90 7.67 30.45
C SER A 203 20.50 7.64 31.08
N CYS A 204 19.97 6.44 31.30
CA CYS A 204 18.65 6.28 31.90
C CYS A 204 18.62 6.72 33.36
N ARG A 205 19.57 6.25 34.18
CA ARG A 205 19.64 6.57 35.61
C ARG A 205 19.84 8.06 35.86
N ARG A 206 20.55 8.75 34.97
CA ARG A 206 20.76 10.21 35.04
C ARG A 206 19.63 11.02 34.39
N SER A 207 18.62 10.37 33.81
CA SER A 207 17.55 11.02 33.05
C SER A 207 18.07 11.93 31.92
N GLN A 208 19.18 11.52 31.28
CA GLN A 208 19.80 12.26 30.18
C GLN A 208 19.62 11.47 28.89
N ARG A 209 19.33 12.15 27.77
CA ARG A 209 19.28 11.50 26.45
C ARG A 209 20.68 11.48 25.84
N VAL A 210 21.42 10.40 26.10
CA VAL A 210 22.76 10.18 25.52
C VAL A 210 22.65 9.13 24.42
N TRP A 211 23.19 9.40 23.24
CA TRP A 211 23.32 8.41 22.17
C TRP A 211 24.79 8.19 21.84
N VAL A 212 25.12 7.08 21.20
CA VAL A 212 26.49 6.82 20.72
C VAL A 212 26.83 7.82 19.62
N ARG A 213 27.93 8.55 19.79
CA ARG A 213 28.47 9.46 18.78
C ARG A 213 29.42 8.71 17.83
N TRP A 214 30.27 7.84 18.36
CA TRP A 214 31.10 6.88 17.60
C TRP A 214 31.55 5.72 18.50
N ALA A 215 31.98 4.62 17.87
CA ALA A 215 32.63 3.51 18.55
C ALA A 215 34.07 3.87 18.93
N GLY A 216 34.52 3.45 20.11
CA GLY A 216 35.80 3.84 20.70
C GLY A 216 35.66 4.91 21.78
N SER A 217 36.77 5.28 22.41
CA SER A 217 36.80 6.38 23.39
C SER A 217 36.60 7.73 22.71
N CYS A 218 36.13 8.73 23.45
CA CYS A 218 36.03 10.11 22.96
C CYS A 218 37.40 10.72 22.62
N ASP A 219 38.48 10.23 23.24
CA ASP A 219 39.85 10.70 22.99
C ASP A 219 40.56 9.89 21.89
N ALA A 220 39.94 8.82 21.40
CA ALA A 220 40.51 8.01 20.33
C ALA A 220 40.35 8.72 18.97
N PRO A 221 41.32 8.59 18.06
CA PRO A 221 41.17 9.10 16.70
C PRO A 221 39.97 8.43 16.02
N VAL A 222 39.03 9.25 15.54
CA VAL A 222 37.83 8.76 14.86
C VAL A 222 38.23 8.21 13.49
N ASP A 223 38.21 6.89 13.35
CA ASP A 223 38.36 6.26 12.04
C ASP A 223 37.08 6.49 11.23
N ARG A 224 37.18 7.30 10.17
CA ARG A 224 36.06 7.70 9.31
C ARG A 224 35.61 6.58 8.36
N HIS A 225 36.25 5.41 8.39
CA HIS A 225 35.94 4.28 7.49
C HIS A 225 34.99 3.24 8.11
N VAL A 226 34.54 3.42 9.36
CA VAL A 226 33.59 2.50 9.99
C VAL A 226 32.15 2.96 9.74
N HIS A 227 31.39 2.16 9.00
CA HIS A 227 29.99 2.45 8.71
C HIS A 227 29.11 2.33 9.98
N PRO A 228 28.10 3.21 10.16
CA PRO A 228 27.22 3.20 11.34
C PRO A 228 26.47 1.88 11.57
N PHE A 229 26.31 1.05 10.53
CA PHE A 229 25.48 -0.15 10.53
C PHE A 229 26.18 -1.41 11.07
N GLU A 230 27.51 -1.42 11.22
CA GLU A 230 28.22 -2.55 11.84
C GLU A 230 28.12 -2.55 13.39
N MET A 231 27.56 -1.50 14.00
CA MET A 231 27.42 -1.36 15.45
C MET A 231 26.26 -2.16 16.08
N GLN A 232 25.34 -2.74 15.30
CA GLN A 232 24.18 -3.47 15.84
C GLN A 232 24.30 -5.00 15.82
N LEU A 233 25.32 -5.58 15.17
CA LEU A 233 25.38 -7.02 14.91
C LEU A 233 26.36 -7.81 15.79
N THR A 234 26.92 -7.24 16.86
CA THR A 234 27.91 -7.96 17.71
C THR A 234 27.57 -8.03 19.20
N SER A 235 26.32 -7.80 19.62
CA SER A 235 25.93 -7.96 21.03
C SER A 235 24.52 -8.53 21.25
N TYR A 236 24.23 -9.67 20.63
CA TYR A 236 23.25 -10.63 21.17
C TYR A 236 23.99 -11.83 21.74
#